data_AF-A0A7K7LJY5-F1
#
_entry.id   AF-A0A7K7LJY5-F1
#
_cell.length_a   1.000
_cell.length_b   1.000
_cell.length_c   1.000
_cell.angle_alpha   90.00
_cell.angle_beta   90.00
_cell.angle_gamma   90.00
#
_symmetry.space_group_name_H-M   'P 1'
#
loop_
_entity.id
_entity.type
_entity.pdbx_description
1 polymer ?
#
loop_
_entity_poly.entity_id
_entity_poly.type
_entity_poly.pdbx_seq_one_letter_code
_entity_poly.pdbx_strand_id
1 'polypeptide(L)'
;IYCLLVPLNPPPGHAFHLELGTKGERLARNSCLHVELQCMCTREWMLGDVLCFLHHPEHELKNQDPSLLDTLCCGSYLDVWKTAKWFQELVAEAWGAVSQAAQLQLTMLPSTRFCKFMLTSASNESLSIELMLRVKQDHSDT
;
A
#
# COMPACT_ATOMS: atom_id res chain seq x y z
N ILE A 1 17.56 4.58 14.45
CA ILE A 1 16.30 4.33 13.71
C ILE A 1 16.55 4.74 12.27
N TYR A 2 16.27 3.87 11.32
CA TYR A 2 16.40 4.13 9.88
C TYR A 2 15.02 4.27 9.25
N CYS A 3 14.78 5.38 8.56
CA CYS A 3 13.50 5.67 7.92
C CYS A 3 13.68 5.59 6.40
N LEU A 4 12.85 4.79 5.72
CA LEU A 4 12.87 4.62 4.28
C LEU A 4 11.50 4.92 3.68
N LEU A 5 11.49 5.56 2.52
CA LEU A 5 10.29 5.83 1.75
C LEU A 5 10.11 4.76 0.68
N VAL A 6 8.96 4.11 0.67
CA VAL A 6 8.61 3.06 -0.29
C VAL A 6 7.55 3.61 -1.24
N PRO A 7 7.83 3.70 -2.56
CA PRO A 7 6.84 4.17 -3.52
C PRO A 7 5.60 3.28 -3.53
N LEU A 8 4.42 3.89 -3.42
CA LEU A 8 3.13 3.24 -3.58
C LEU A 8 2.51 3.72 -4.89
N ASN A 9 2.41 2.81 -5.87
CA ASN A 9 1.75 3.06 -7.14
C ASN A 9 0.38 2.35 -7.13
N PRO A 10 -0.62 2.88 -7.84
CA PRO A 10 -1.90 2.21 -7.95
C PRO A 10 -1.75 0.87 -8.68
N PRO A 11 -2.42 -0.20 -8.22
CA PRO A 11 -2.50 -1.45 -8.97
C PRO A 11 -3.35 -1.27 -10.24
N PRO A 12 -3.27 -2.20 -11.22
CA PRO A 12 -4.11 -2.15 -12.42
C PRO A 12 -5.59 -1.95 -12.09
N GLY A 13 -6.28 -1.13 -12.89
CA GLY A 13 -7.68 -0.79 -12.68
C GLY A 13 -7.95 0.21 -11.56
N HIS A 14 -6.91 0.82 -10.98
CA HIS A 14 -7.04 1.84 -9.96
C HIS A 14 -6.27 3.11 -10.34
N ALA A 15 -6.77 4.25 -9.90
CA ALA A 15 -6.11 5.54 -9.99
C ALA A 15 -6.05 6.18 -8.60
N PHE A 16 -4.94 6.85 -8.32
CA PHE A 16 -4.73 7.56 -7.06
C PHE A 16 -4.82 9.06 -7.28
N HIS A 17 -5.69 9.70 -6.50
CA HIS A 17 -5.90 11.14 -6.52
C HIS A 17 -5.58 11.70 -5.14
N LEU A 18 -4.57 12.58 -5.09
CA LEU A 18 -4.19 13.24 -3.85
C LEU A 18 -5.11 14.44 -3.62
N GLU A 19 -5.94 14.36 -2.59
CA GLU A 19 -6.81 15.45 -2.18
C GLU A 19 -6.20 16.20 -0.99
N LEU A 20 -6.05 17.51 -1.11
CA LEU A 20 -5.59 18.38 -0.04
C LEU A 20 -6.79 18.94 0.73
N GLY A 21 -6.80 18.82 2.06
CA GLY A 21 -7.83 19.43 2.90
C GLY A 21 -7.99 20.93 2.64
N THR A 22 -9.22 21.43 2.65
CA THR A 22 -9.51 22.86 2.44
C THR A 22 -9.00 23.70 3.61
N LYS A 23 -8.60 24.96 3.32
CA LYS A 23 -8.14 25.96 4.31
C LYS A 23 -9.29 26.34 5.27
N GLY A 24 -9.58 25.49 6.25
CA GLY A 24 -10.63 25.71 7.25
C GLY A 24 -10.65 24.63 8.32
N GLU A 25 -10.32 23.39 7.96
CA GLU A 25 -10.21 22.26 8.89
C GLU A 25 -8.82 22.25 9.54
N ARG A 26 -8.68 22.99 10.65
CA ARG A 26 -7.43 23.14 11.42
C ARG A 26 -7.05 21.89 12.24
N LEU A 27 -7.30 20.69 11.75
CA LEU A 27 -6.85 19.46 12.42
C LEU A 27 -6.15 18.53 11.42
N ALA A 28 -4.83 18.75 11.37
CA ALA A 28 -3.80 17.98 10.68
C ALA A 28 -3.64 18.25 9.18
N ARG A 29 -2.38 18.20 8.75
CA ARG A 29 -1.92 18.30 7.36
C ARG A 29 -2.39 17.07 6.58
N ASN A 30 -3.70 16.88 6.45
CA ASN A 30 -4.33 15.67 5.95
C ASN A 30 -4.44 15.77 4.44
N SER A 31 -3.41 15.29 3.75
CA SER A 31 -3.60 14.82 2.39
C SER A 31 -4.32 13.46 2.47
N CYS A 32 -5.49 13.35 1.87
CA CYS A 32 -6.22 12.09 1.74
C CYS A 32 -5.93 11.52 0.36
N LEU A 33 -5.78 10.20 0.28
CA LEU A 33 -5.59 9.53 -1.00
C LEU A 33 -6.93 8.94 -1.44
N HIS A 34 -7.57 9.58 -2.40
CA HIS A 34 -8.76 9.04 -3.05
C HIS A 34 -8.34 7.99 -4.08
N VAL A 35 -9.07 6.89 -4.10
CA VAL A 35 -8.87 5.74 -4.98
C VAL A 35 -10.09 5.65 -5.89
N GLU A 36 -9.85 5.73 -7.20
CA GLU A 36 -10.89 5.60 -8.22
C GLU A 36 -10.65 4.33 -9.05
N LEU A 37 -11.71 3.66 -9.49
CA LEU A 37 -11.60 2.56 -10.43
C LEU A 37 -11.45 3.09 -11.86
N GLN A 38 -10.48 2.55 -12.59
CA GLN A 38 -10.28 2.83 -13.99
C GLN A 38 -10.77 1.66 -14.85
N CYS A 39 -11.39 1.98 -15.99
CA CYS A 39 -11.80 0.95 -16.95
C CYS A 39 -10.57 0.23 -17.50
N MET A 40 -10.61 -1.11 -17.44
CA MET A 40 -9.54 -1.99 -17.92
C MET A 40 -9.95 -2.85 -19.12
N CYS A 41 -11.16 -2.68 -19.68
CA CYS A 41 -11.68 -3.55 -20.74
C CYS A 41 -10.73 -3.69 -21.95
N THR A 42 -10.02 -2.60 -22.32
CA THR A 42 -9.02 -2.67 -23.39
C THR A 42 -7.87 -3.61 -23.04
N ARG A 43 -7.33 -3.52 -21.81
CA ARG A 43 -6.24 -4.39 -21.35
C ARG A 43 -6.73 -5.82 -21.17
N GLU A 44 -7.90 -5.98 -20.58
CA GLU A 44 -8.55 -7.28 -20.42
C GLU A 44 -8.68 -7.99 -21.77
N TRP A 45 -9.19 -7.31 -22.80
CA TRP A 45 -9.32 -7.89 -24.13
C TRP A 45 -7.96 -8.21 -24.78
N MET A 46 -6.94 -7.38 -24.56
CA MET A 46 -5.61 -7.56 -25.18
C MET A 46 -4.72 -8.59 -24.48
N LEU A 47 -4.75 -8.65 -23.15
CA LEU A 47 -3.82 -9.42 -22.32
C LEU A 47 -4.51 -10.51 -21.49
N GLY A 48 -5.77 -10.33 -21.12
CA GLY A 48 -6.54 -11.27 -20.29
C GLY A 48 -5.96 -11.47 -18.88
N ASP A 49 -5.08 -10.59 -18.42
CA ASP A 49 -4.39 -10.70 -17.12
C ASP A 49 -5.15 -10.08 -15.95
N VAL A 50 -6.25 -9.38 -16.24
CA VAL A 50 -7.12 -8.70 -15.27
C VAL A 50 -8.52 -8.57 -15.86
N LEU A 51 -9.57 -8.73 -15.04
CA LEU A 51 -10.94 -8.38 -15.41
C LEU A 51 -11.27 -6.94 -14.98
N CYS A 52 -12.09 -6.26 -15.77
CA CYS A 52 -12.50 -4.91 -15.46
C CYS A 52 -13.51 -4.86 -14.30
N PHE A 53 -13.08 -4.33 -13.14
CA PHE A 53 -13.93 -4.13 -11.97
C PHE A 53 -15.22 -3.32 -12.24
N LEU A 54 -15.21 -2.39 -13.21
CA LEU A 54 -16.36 -1.53 -13.51
C LEU A 54 -17.46 -2.23 -14.32
N HIS A 55 -17.11 -3.24 -15.12
CA HIS A 55 -18.00 -3.81 -16.13
C HIS A 55 -18.29 -5.30 -15.92
N HIS A 56 -17.53 -5.98 -15.07
CA HIS A 56 -17.84 -7.34 -14.65
C HIS A 56 -18.71 -7.36 -13.39
N PRO A 57 -19.68 -8.27 -13.30
CA PRO A 57 -20.43 -8.50 -12.08
C PRO A 57 -19.54 -9.14 -11.01
N GLU A 58 -19.80 -8.83 -9.73
CA GLU A 58 -19.00 -9.27 -8.57
C GLU A 58 -18.70 -10.78 -8.53
N HIS A 59 -19.63 -11.62 -8.99
CA HIS A 59 -19.46 -13.06 -8.97
C HIS A 59 -18.36 -13.57 -9.91
N GLU A 60 -18.08 -12.86 -10.99
CA GLU A 60 -17.00 -13.17 -11.94
C GLU A 60 -15.63 -12.72 -11.41
N LEU A 61 -15.63 -11.67 -10.57
CA LEU A 61 -14.43 -11.09 -9.97
C LEU A 61 -13.85 -11.92 -8.81
N LYS A 62 -14.52 -12.99 -8.37
CA LYS A 62 -14.08 -13.82 -7.22
C LYS A 62 -12.77 -14.57 -7.46
N ASN A 63 -12.39 -14.75 -8.73
CA ASN A 63 -11.17 -15.48 -9.10
C ASN A 63 -9.94 -14.57 -9.21
N GLN A 64 -10.12 -13.26 -9.15
CA GLN A 64 -9.01 -12.30 -9.10
C GLN A 64 -8.85 -11.74 -7.69
N ASP A 65 -7.72 -11.08 -7.45
CA ASP A 65 -7.50 -10.40 -6.18
C ASP A 65 -8.60 -9.36 -5.92
N PRO A 66 -9.04 -9.21 -4.66
CA PRO A 66 -10.05 -8.23 -4.30
C PRO A 66 -9.59 -6.82 -4.63
N SER A 67 -10.56 -5.93 -4.91
CA SER A 67 -10.26 -4.53 -5.17
C SER A 67 -9.53 -3.90 -4.00
N LEU A 68 -8.68 -2.91 -4.29
CA LEU A 68 -8.08 -2.08 -3.24
C LEU A 68 -9.16 -1.37 -2.42
N LEU A 69 -10.29 -1.03 -3.06
CA LEU A 69 -11.45 -0.42 -2.42
C LEU A 69 -12.07 -1.33 -1.35
N ASP A 70 -12.11 -2.63 -1.61
CA ASP A 70 -12.70 -3.61 -0.70
C ASP A 70 -11.77 -3.96 0.47
N THR A 71 -10.47 -3.75 0.31
CA THR A 71 -9.45 -4.19 1.24
C THR A 71 -8.87 -3.04 2.06
N LEU A 72 -8.13 -2.14 1.42
CA LEU A 72 -7.30 -1.13 2.08
C LEU A 72 -7.98 0.23 2.22
N CYS A 73 -9.18 0.41 1.66
CA CYS A 73 -9.90 1.68 1.73
C CYS A 73 -10.98 1.72 2.82
N CYS A 74 -11.38 2.93 3.19
CA CYS A 74 -12.60 3.26 3.92
C CYS A 74 -13.45 4.14 2.99
N GLY A 75 -14.47 3.56 2.37
CA GLY A 75 -15.11 4.15 1.19
C GLY A 75 -14.12 4.21 0.04
N SER A 76 -14.01 5.36 -0.63
CA SER A 76 -13.05 5.59 -1.71
C SER A 76 -11.71 6.18 -1.25
N TYR A 77 -11.43 6.20 0.05
CA TYR A 77 -10.20 6.77 0.59
C TYR A 77 -9.31 5.68 1.19
N LEU A 78 -8.01 5.71 0.87
CA LEU A 78 -7.05 4.76 1.43
C LEU A 78 -6.97 4.93 2.95
N ASP A 79 -7.22 3.84 3.69
CA ASP A 79 -7.19 3.84 5.13
C ASP A 79 -5.75 3.61 5.62
N VAL A 80 -5.23 4.59 6.36
CA VAL A 80 -3.84 4.59 6.85
C VAL A 80 -3.55 3.39 7.74
N TRP A 81 -4.49 3.00 8.59
CA TRP A 81 -4.29 1.89 9.53
C TRP A 81 -4.34 0.54 8.81
N LYS A 82 -5.34 0.32 7.95
CA LYS A 82 -5.43 -0.91 7.14
C LYS A 82 -4.20 -1.08 6.26
N THR A 83 -3.76 0.00 5.62
CA THR A 83 -2.58 0.02 4.76
C THR A 83 -1.30 -0.26 5.55
N ALA A 84 -1.12 0.36 6.73
CA ALA A 84 0.04 0.09 7.57
C ALA A 84 0.07 -1.37 8.05
N LYS A 85 -1.08 -1.92 8.44
CA LYS A 85 -1.21 -3.32 8.84
C LYS A 85 -0.86 -4.27 7.69
N TRP A 86 -1.48 -4.09 6.53
CA TRP A 86 -1.18 -4.85 5.32
C TRP A 86 0.30 -4.80 4.97
N PHE A 87 0.92 -3.62 5.05
CA PHE A 87 2.33 -3.49 4.70
C PHE A 87 3.25 -4.23 5.69
N GLN A 88 2.89 -4.26 6.98
CA GLN A 88 3.62 -5.04 7.98
C GLN A 88 3.50 -6.55 7.74
N GLU A 89 2.32 -7.02 7.36
CA GLU A 89 2.08 -8.42 6.99
C GLU A 89 2.90 -8.79 5.75
N LEU A 90 2.87 -7.95 4.71
CA LEU A 90 3.66 -8.14 3.49
C LEU A 90 5.17 -8.22 3.76
N VAL A 91 5.70 -7.34 4.61
CA VAL A 91 7.13 -7.36 4.97
C VAL A 91 7.49 -8.62 5.75
N ALA A 92 6.64 -9.05 6.68
CA ALA A 92 6.86 -10.27 7.45
C ALA A 92 6.84 -11.52 6.55
N GLU A 93 5.90 -11.60 5.60
CA GLU A 93 5.83 -12.68 4.62
C GLU A 93 7.05 -12.67 3.67
N ALA A 94 7.39 -11.51 3.12
CA ALA A 94 8.52 -11.36 2.22
C ALA A 94 9.86 -11.66 2.90
N TRP A 95 9.98 -11.43 4.21
CA TRP A 95 11.19 -11.74 4.97
C TRP A 95 11.61 -13.21 4.85
N GLY A 96 10.65 -14.13 4.75
CA GLY A 96 10.93 -15.56 4.57
C GLY A 96 11.71 -15.89 3.29
N ALA A 97 11.65 -15.02 2.28
CA ALA A 97 12.38 -15.17 1.02
C ALA A 97 13.73 -14.42 0.99
N VAL A 98 14.08 -13.65 2.05
CA VAL A 98 15.31 -12.88 2.11
C VAL A 98 16.47 -13.77 2.54
N SER A 99 17.55 -13.80 1.76
CA SER A 99 18.73 -14.63 2.02
C SER A 99 19.39 -14.38 3.39
N GLN A 100 19.24 -13.17 3.93
CA GLN A 100 19.77 -12.75 5.22
C GLN A 100 18.92 -13.19 6.41
N ALA A 101 17.73 -13.77 6.20
CA ALA A 101 16.85 -14.23 7.26
C ALA A 101 17.49 -15.30 8.17
N ALA A 102 18.53 -15.99 7.70
CA ALA A 102 19.30 -16.94 8.50
C ALA A 102 20.25 -16.28 9.52
N GLN A 103 20.61 -15.01 9.32
CA GLN A 103 21.59 -14.28 10.14
C GLN A 103 20.97 -13.16 10.97
N LEU A 104 19.79 -12.69 10.56
CA LEU A 104 19.05 -11.61 11.18
C LEU A 104 17.64 -12.08 11.56
N GLN A 105 17.27 -11.83 12.81
CA GLN A 105 15.91 -12.02 13.28
C GLN A 105 15.09 -10.75 13.03
N LEU A 106 13.99 -10.88 12.29
CA LEU A 106 13.01 -9.81 12.12
C LEU A 106 11.94 -9.89 13.21
N THR A 107 11.68 -8.76 13.87
CA THR A 107 10.60 -8.59 14.85
C THR A 107 9.73 -7.42 14.46
N MET A 108 8.46 -7.68 14.14
CA MET A 108 7.48 -6.62 13.86
C MET A 108 7.17 -5.83 15.14
N LEU A 109 7.13 -4.50 15.03
CA LEU A 109 6.82 -3.60 16.13
C LEU A 109 5.46 -2.94 15.88
N PRO A 110 4.68 -2.64 16.93
CA PRO A 110 3.37 -2.03 16.74
C PRO A 110 3.49 -0.63 16.13
N SER A 111 2.72 -0.39 15.08
CA SER A 111 2.57 0.91 14.42
C SER A 111 1.22 0.99 13.72
N THR A 112 0.64 2.19 13.67
CA THR A 112 -0.66 2.45 13.03
C THR A 112 -0.54 3.25 11.74
N ARG A 113 0.66 3.72 11.36
CA ARG A 113 0.85 4.62 10.21
C ARG A 113 1.93 4.18 9.22
N PHE A 114 2.79 3.27 9.62
CA PHE A 114 3.94 2.84 8.82
C PHE A 114 4.37 1.44 9.24
N CYS A 115 5.11 0.75 8.38
CA CYS A 115 5.65 -0.55 8.74
C CYS A 115 6.88 -0.35 9.62
N LYS A 116 6.85 -0.86 10.86
CA LYS A 116 7.95 -0.75 11.81
C LYS A 116 8.43 -2.13 12.21
N PHE A 117 9.72 -2.36 12.12
CA PHE A 117 10.32 -3.61 12.57
C PHE A 117 11.74 -3.40 13.09
N MET A 118 12.24 -4.41 13.78
CA MET A 118 13.60 -4.48 14.28
C MET A 118 14.29 -5.69 13.66
N LEU A 119 15.52 -5.49 13.20
CA LEU A 119 16.43 -6.56 12.81
C LEU A 119 17.45 -6.76 13.92
N THR A 120 17.59 -7.99 14.41
CA THR A 120 18.55 -8.34 15.46
C THR A 120 19.53 -9.38 14.94
N SER A 121 20.83 -9.13 15.12
CA SER A 121 21.88 -10.08 14.76
C SER A 121 22.13 -11.12 15.87
N ALA A 122 22.90 -12.17 15.55
CA ALA A 122 23.37 -13.14 16.54
C ALA A 122 24.26 -12.51 17.64
N SER A 123 24.91 -11.38 17.38
CA SER A 123 25.68 -10.59 18.36
C SER A 123 24.80 -9.71 19.26
N ASN A 124 23.46 -9.81 19.13
CA ASN A 124 22.47 -9.02 19.84
C ASN A 124 22.53 -7.51 19.50
N GLU A 125 23.11 -7.17 18.36
CA GLU A 125 23.03 -5.83 17.78
C GLU A 125 21.69 -5.67 17.10
N SER A 126 21.00 -4.55 17.35
CA SER A 126 19.65 -4.33 16.83
C SER A 126 19.55 -3.06 15.99
N LEU A 127 18.74 -3.14 14.95
CA LEU A 127 18.47 -2.07 14.00
C LEU A 127 16.97 -1.87 13.87
N SER A 128 16.48 -0.71 14.30
CA SER A 128 15.07 -0.33 14.11
C SER A 128 14.88 0.36 12.76
N ILE A 129 13.96 -0.17 11.95
CA ILE A 129 13.63 0.30 10.61
C ILE A 129 12.15 0.72 10.56
N GLU A 130 11.89 1.84 9.92
CA GLU A 130 10.56 2.38 9.65
C GLU A 130 10.39 2.59 8.13
N LEU A 131 9.45 1.86 7.53
CA LEU A 131 9.10 1.98 6.12
C LEU A 131 7.79 2.75 5.98
N MET A 132 7.83 3.88 5.29
CA MET A 132 6.68 4.73 5.02
C MET A 132 6.31 4.65 3.54
N LEU A 133 5.05 4.31 3.26
CA LEU A 133 4.53 4.33 1.91
C LEU A 133 4.36 5.78 1.43
N ARG A 134 4.77 6.05 0.20
CA ARG A 134 4.68 7.37 -0.42
C ARG A 134 4.13 7.25 -1.83
N VAL A 135 3.05 7.97 -2.10
CA VAL A 135 2.51 8.11 -3.46
C VAL A 135 3.34 9.16 -4.20
N LYS A 136 3.71 8.87 -5.46
CA LYS A 136 4.30 9.87 -6.34
C LYS A 136 3.21 10.84 -6.76
N GLN A 137 3.43 12.13 -6.52
CA GLN A 137 2.61 13.17 -7.11
C GLN A 137 3.14 13.39 -8.52
N ASP A 138 2.37 13.02 -9.54
CA ASP A 138 2.68 13.49 -10.90
C ASP A 138 2.45 14.99 -10.88
N HIS A 139 3.57 15.74 -10.90
CA HIS A 139 3.54 17.15 -11.24
C HIS A 139 3.21 17.22 -12.72
N SER A 140 1.92 17.25 -13.05
CA SER A 140 1.50 17.79 -14.35
C SER A 140 1.77 19.29 -14.31
N ASP A 141 3.02 19.67 -14.56
CA ASP A 141 3.34 21.05 -14.93
C ASP A 141 2.59 21.33 -16.23
N THR A 142 1.46 22.02 -16.09
CA THR A 142 0.69 22.59 -17.21
C THR A 142 0.98 24.07 -17.27
#